data_AF-A0A6A6QD22-F1
#
_entry.id   AF-A0A6A6QD22-F1
#
_cell.length_a   1.000
_cell.length_b   1.000
_cell.length_c   1.000
_cell.angle_alpha   90.00
_cell.angle_beta   90.00
_cell.angle_gamma   90.00
#
_symmetry.space_group_name_H-M   'P 1'
#
loop_
_entity.id
_entity.type
_entity.pdbx_description
1 polymer ?
#
loop_
_entity_poly.entity_id
_entity_poly.type
_entity_poly.pdbx_seq_one_letter_code
_entity_poly.pdbx_strand_id
1 'polypeptide(L)'
;MRLLDLLLPFFLIPLSLALPAEPLPLIPRACATTCGSHCYTSSQVSKALSAGYNYYESGDKAGSSKYPEKYNDYEGFDFGGVSGPYYEFPILESGVYSGGSPGADRIVFNTDGDLAGEITHTGASGNDFVGCTGTS
;
A
#
# COMPACT_ATOMS: atom_id res chain seq x y z
N MET A 1 74.96 -24.27 -31.44
CA MET A 1 74.90 -24.07 -29.97
C MET A 1 73.50 -23.56 -29.65
N ARG A 2 72.88 -24.19 -28.64
CA ARG A 2 71.63 -23.90 -27.91
C ARG A 2 70.90 -22.57 -28.23
N LEU A 3 69.58 -22.54 -28.30
CA LEU A 3 68.74 -22.42 -27.08
C LEU A 3 67.30 -22.85 -27.38
N LEU A 4 66.76 -23.76 -26.56
CA LEU A 4 65.33 -23.75 -26.25
C LEU A 4 65.07 -22.50 -25.41
N ASP A 5 63.98 -21.76 -25.66
CA ASP A 5 63.33 -21.03 -24.58
C ASP A 5 61.82 -20.88 -24.83
N LEU A 6 61.13 -21.03 -23.71
CA LEU A 6 59.70 -21.12 -23.41
C LEU A 6 59.02 -19.73 -23.52
N LEU A 7 57.70 -19.67 -23.23
CA LEU A 7 56.88 -18.49 -22.83
C LEU A 7 55.98 -17.96 -23.98
N LEU A 8 54.67 -17.72 -23.84
CA LEU A 8 53.68 -17.78 -22.75
C LEU A 8 52.31 -17.69 -23.47
N PRO A 9 51.27 -18.50 -23.19
CA PRO A 9 49.99 -18.34 -23.86
C PRO A 9 49.33 -17.02 -23.43
N PHE A 10 49.17 -16.12 -24.40
CA PHE A 10 48.53 -14.81 -24.24
C PHE A 10 47.04 -15.02 -23.91
N PHE A 11 46.70 -15.05 -22.62
CA PHE A 11 45.31 -15.06 -22.17
C PHE A 11 44.67 -13.70 -22.51
N LEU A 12 43.84 -13.69 -23.55
CA LEU A 12 43.00 -12.56 -23.90
C LEU A 12 41.90 -12.42 -22.84
N ILE A 13 42.06 -11.43 -21.96
CA ILE A 13 41.08 -11.07 -20.94
C ILE A 13 39.98 -10.24 -21.63
N PRO A 14 38.69 -10.62 -21.56
CA PRO A 14 37.63 -9.82 -22.18
C PRO A 14 37.46 -8.52 -21.40
N LEU A 15 37.63 -7.39 -22.11
CA LEU A 15 37.39 -6.05 -21.58
C LEU A 15 35.88 -5.89 -21.34
N SER A 16 35.47 -5.98 -20.07
CA SER A 16 34.09 -5.70 -19.68
C SER A 16 33.90 -4.19 -19.64
N LEU A 17 33.17 -3.65 -20.61
CA LEU A 17 32.74 -2.25 -20.56
C LEU A 17 31.66 -2.11 -19.49
N ALA A 18 32.00 -1.47 -18.37
CA ALA A 18 31.02 -1.00 -17.40
C ALA A 18 30.34 0.27 -17.95
N LEU A 19 29.06 0.17 -18.33
CA LEU A 19 28.28 1.36 -18.66
C LEU A 19 27.95 2.14 -17.37
N PRO A 20 27.97 3.49 -17.40
CA PRO A 20 27.47 4.29 -16.30
C PRO A 20 25.96 4.07 -16.15
N ALA A 21 25.53 3.58 -14.98
CA ALA A 21 24.12 3.56 -14.61
C ALA A 21 23.76 4.96 -14.08
N GLU A 22 23.06 5.75 -14.89
CA GLU A 22 22.52 7.02 -14.40
C GLU A 22 21.33 6.74 -13.46
N PRO A 23 21.23 7.43 -12.32
CA PRO A 23 20.08 7.29 -11.44
C PRO A 23 18.83 7.75 -12.19
N LEU A 24 17.88 6.83 -12.35
CA LEU A 24 16.59 7.15 -12.95
C LEU A 24 15.92 8.29 -12.14
N PRO A 25 15.33 9.29 -12.79
CA PRO A 25 14.58 10.32 -12.08
C PRO A 25 13.45 9.66 -11.29
N LEU A 26 13.37 9.96 -9.99
CA LEU A 26 12.28 9.52 -9.13
C LEU A 26 11.00 10.23 -9.58
N ILE A 27 10.21 9.59 -10.44
CA ILE A 27 8.87 10.05 -10.77
C ILE A 27 8.02 9.85 -9.51
N PRO A 28 7.41 10.91 -8.94
CA PRO A 28 6.46 10.75 -7.85
C PRO A 28 5.35 9.82 -8.32
N ARG A 29 5.08 8.73 -7.59
CA ARG A 29 3.93 7.89 -7.90
C ARG A 29 2.68 8.74 -7.72
N ALA A 30 1.84 8.81 -8.75
CA ALA A 30 0.54 9.45 -8.65
C ALA A 30 -0.28 8.83 -7.51
N CYS A 31 -1.07 9.64 -6.82
CA CYS A 31 -2.01 9.17 -5.82
C CYS A 31 -3.03 8.25 -6.51
N ALA A 32 -3.31 7.11 -5.89
CA ALA A 32 -4.44 6.27 -6.26
C ALA A 32 -5.74 6.80 -5.64
N THR A 33 -5.66 7.26 -4.40
CA THR A 33 -6.73 7.97 -3.69
C THR A 33 -6.14 9.08 -2.83
N THR A 34 -6.93 10.12 -2.59
CA THR A 34 -6.58 11.27 -1.77
C THR A 34 -7.64 11.47 -0.70
N CYS A 35 -7.20 11.40 0.56
CA CYS A 35 -8.03 11.56 1.76
C CYS A 35 -7.68 12.90 2.43
N GLY A 36 -8.50 13.93 2.20
CA GLY A 36 -8.11 15.29 2.57
C GLY A 36 -6.83 15.73 1.86
N SER A 37 -5.71 15.84 2.58
CA SER A 37 -4.39 16.12 2.02
C SER A 37 -3.46 14.89 1.93
N HIS A 38 -3.87 13.74 2.45
CA HIS A 38 -3.07 12.51 2.43
C HIS A 38 -3.18 11.84 1.06
N CYS A 39 -2.03 11.52 0.46
CA CYS A 39 -1.92 10.89 -0.85
C CYS A 39 -1.52 9.42 -0.68
N TYR A 40 -2.43 8.50 -0.99
CA TYR A 40 -2.15 7.07 -0.91
C TYR A 40 -1.87 6.49 -2.29
N THR A 41 -0.74 5.81 -2.42
CA THR A 41 -0.43 5.01 -3.61
C THR A 41 -1.25 3.72 -3.61
N SER A 42 -1.46 3.11 -4.79
CA SER A 42 -2.16 1.81 -4.90
C SER A 42 -1.49 0.75 -4.02
N SER A 43 -0.17 0.79 -3.85
CA SER A 43 0.54 -0.15 -2.98
C SER A 43 0.19 0.02 -1.50
N GLN A 44 -0.01 1.25 -1.02
CA GLN A 44 -0.43 1.49 0.35
C GLN A 44 -1.86 1.00 0.58
N VAL A 45 -2.77 1.28 -0.36
CA VAL A 45 -4.14 0.77 -0.32
C VAL A 45 -4.15 -0.77 -0.30
N SER A 46 -3.46 -1.43 -1.23
CA SER A 46 -3.41 -2.89 -1.27
C SER A 46 -2.78 -3.50 -0.01
N LYS A 47 -1.73 -2.88 0.56
CA LYS A 47 -1.12 -3.36 1.80
C LYS A 47 -2.04 -3.21 3.01
N ALA A 48 -2.77 -2.09 3.10
CA ALA A 48 -3.78 -1.90 4.13
C ALA A 48 -4.92 -2.91 3.98
N LEU A 49 -5.39 -3.15 2.75
CA LEU A 49 -6.42 -4.15 2.45
C LEU A 49 -5.98 -5.55 2.84
N SER A 50 -4.82 -5.99 2.39
CA SER A 50 -4.29 -7.31 2.74
C SER A 50 -4.14 -7.47 4.26
N ALA A 51 -3.63 -6.46 4.96
CA ALA A 51 -3.48 -6.52 6.41
C ALA A 51 -4.84 -6.57 7.13
N GLY A 52 -5.75 -5.66 6.79
CA GLY A 52 -7.10 -5.60 7.36
C GLY A 52 -7.87 -6.90 7.12
N TYR A 53 -7.86 -7.41 5.89
CA TYR A 53 -8.53 -8.66 5.56
C TYR A 53 -7.92 -9.87 6.28
N ASN A 54 -6.58 -9.96 6.38
CA ASN A 54 -5.93 -11.03 7.13
C ASN A 54 -6.35 -11.05 8.61
N TYR A 55 -6.42 -9.90 9.27
CA TYR A 55 -6.91 -9.81 10.64
C TYR A 55 -8.40 -10.17 10.74
N TYR A 56 -9.20 -9.83 9.73
CA TYR A 56 -10.61 -10.21 9.68
C TYR A 56 -10.77 -11.73 9.56
N GLU A 57 -10.07 -12.36 8.61
CA GLU A 57 -10.14 -13.81 8.38
C GLU A 57 -9.63 -14.62 9.59
N SER A 58 -8.61 -14.14 10.31
CA SER A 58 -8.11 -14.82 11.50
C SER A 58 -8.94 -14.54 12.77
N GLY A 59 -9.88 -13.58 12.71
CA GLY A 59 -10.62 -13.11 13.87
C GLY A 59 -9.80 -12.24 14.84
N ASP A 60 -8.56 -11.88 14.48
CA ASP A 60 -7.66 -11.09 15.30
C ASP A 60 -7.86 -9.57 15.12
N LYS A 61 -7.02 -8.79 15.81
CA LYS A 61 -6.99 -7.33 15.75
C LYS A 61 -5.56 -6.83 15.66
N ALA A 62 -5.37 -5.67 15.05
CA ALA A 62 -4.09 -5.00 14.99
C ALA A 62 -3.69 -4.48 16.38
N GLY A 63 -2.76 -5.19 17.04
CA GLY A 63 -2.33 -4.87 18.40
C GLY A 63 -3.48 -4.92 19.40
N SER A 64 -3.57 -3.94 20.29
CA SER A 64 -4.68 -3.78 21.24
C SER A 64 -5.85 -2.95 20.69
N SER A 65 -5.89 -2.70 19.38
CA SER A 65 -6.94 -1.89 18.75
C SER A 65 -8.24 -2.68 18.54
N LYS A 66 -9.25 -1.99 18.02
CA LYS A 66 -10.52 -2.58 17.57
C LYS A 66 -10.53 -2.98 16.09
N TYR A 67 -9.45 -2.69 15.34
CA TYR A 67 -9.44 -2.88 13.89
C TYR A 67 -8.87 -4.24 13.47
N PRO A 68 -9.42 -4.85 12.39
CA PRO A 68 -10.57 -4.40 11.62
C PRO A 68 -11.87 -4.54 12.41
N GLU A 69 -12.80 -3.61 12.21
CA GLU A 69 -14.13 -3.64 12.82
C GLU A 69 -15.21 -3.49 11.76
N LYS A 70 -16.44 -3.89 12.11
CA LYS A 70 -17.58 -3.76 11.22
C LYS A 70 -17.85 -2.28 10.92
N TYR A 71 -17.92 -1.94 9.65
CA TYR A 71 -18.35 -0.66 9.16
C TYR A 71 -19.84 -0.71 8.82
N ASN A 72 -20.62 0.21 9.39
CA ASN A 72 -22.01 0.39 9.01
C ASN A 72 -22.10 1.72 8.27
N ASP A 73 -22.43 1.66 7.00
CA ASP A 73 -22.45 2.81 6.11
C ASP A 73 -23.67 3.71 6.41
N TYR A 74 -23.54 4.58 7.41
CA TYR A 74 -24.58 5.54 7.81
C TYR A 74 -24.56 6.78 6.91
N GLU A 75 -23.41 7.07 6.31
CA GLU A 75 -23.15 8.11 5.34
C GLU A 75 -23.85 7.82 4.00
N GLY A 76 -23.99 6.54 3.63
CA GLY A 76 -24.68 6.10 2.43
C GLY A 76 -23.81 6.16 1.18
N PHE A 77 -22.54 5.76 1.29
CA PHE A 77 -21.59 5.70 0.19
C PHE A 77 -22.02 4.69 -0.88
N ASP A 78 -21.76 5.02 -2.15
CA ASP A 78 -21.86 4.08 -3.27
C ASP A 78 -20.54 3.32 -3.44
N PHE A 79 -20.52 2.07 -2.98
CA PHE A 79 -19.38 1.16 -3.10
C PHE A 79 -19.31 0.42 -4.45
N GLY A 80 -19.87 0.97 -5.52
CA GLY A 80 -19.63 0.51 -6.89
C GLY A 80 -20.05 -0.94 -7.15
N GLY A 81 -21.04 -1.44 -6.41
CA GLY A 81 -21.53 -2.82 -6.51
C GLY A 81 -20.83 -3.84 -5.61
N VAL A 82 -19.82 -3.43 -4.84
CA VAL A 82 -19.25 -4.27 -3.77
C VAL A 82 -20.30 -4.40 -2.68
N SER A 83 -20.82 -5.61 -2.47
CA SER A 83 -21.85 -5.87 -1.48
C SER A 83 -21.24 -6.07 -0.09
N GLY A 84 -21.90 -5.52 0.92
CA GLY A 84 -21.54 -5.75 2.32
C GLY A 84 -21.90 -7.17 2.80
N PRO A 85 -21.59 -7.52 4.05
CA PRO A 85 -21.17 -6.63 5.14
C PRO A 85 -19.78 -6.01 4.95
N TYR A 86 -19.59 -4.79 5.48
CA TYR A 86 -18.33 -4.06 5.38
C TYR A 86 -17.55 -4.04 6.68
N TYR A 87 -16.24 -3.90 6.55
CA TYR A 87 -15.28 -3.69 7.62
C TYR A 87 -14.36 -2.52 7.27
N GLU A 88 -13.98 -1.74 8.28
CA GLU A 88 -13.01 -0.66 8.13
C GLU A 88 -11.66 -1.04 8.75
N PHE A 89 -10.57 -0.56 8.13
CA PHE A 89 -9.22 -0.71 8.66
C PHE A 89 -8.38 0.55 8.40
N PRO A 90 -7.55 1.01 9.35
CA PRO A 90 -6.75 2.22 9.16
C PRO A 90 -5.74 2.09 8.01
N ILE A 91 -5.63 3.15 7.21
CA ILE A 91 -4.56 3.34 6.24
C ILE A 91 -3.68 4.51 6.70
N LEU A 92 -2.36 4.33 6.68
CA LEU A 92 -1.40 5.33 7.15
C LEU A 92 -0.31 5.59 6.10
N GLU A 93 0.12 6.85 5.99
CA GLU A 93 1.27 7.20 5.14
C GLU A 93 2.57 6.54 5.63
N SER A 94 2.67 6.29 6.93
CA SER A 94 3.83 5.70 7.59
C SER A 94 3.97 4.18 7.44
N GLY A 95 2.98 3.48 6.87
CA GLY A 95 3.02 2.03 6.69
C GLY A 95 1.74 1.31 7.12
N VAL A 96 1.82 -0.02 7.26
CA VAL A 96 0.69 -0.84 7.67
C VAL A 96 0.38 -0.61 9.15
N TYR A 97 -0.89 -0.35 9.46
CA TYR A 97 -1.34 -0.17 10.84
C TYR A 97 -1.19 -1.45 11.65
N SER A 98 -0.62 -1.33 12.86
CA SER A 98 -0.34 -2.44 13.78
C SER A 98 -0.84 -2.17 15.21
N GLY A 99 -1.63 -1.12 15.42
CA GLY A 99 -2.14 -0.68 16.71
C GLY A 99 -1.79 0.78 17.04
N GLY A 100 -2.29 1.29 18.16
CA GLY A 100 -2.12 2.69 18.55
C GLY A 100 -3.12 3.63 17.87
N SER A 101 -2.72 4.90 17.65
CA SER A 101 -3.61 5.89 17.03
C SER A 101 -3.88 5.55 15.56
N PRO A 102 -5.14 5.39 15.12
CA PRO A 102 -5.47 4.97 13.75
C PRO A 102 -5.42 6.12 12.73
N GLY A 103 -5.27 7.37 13.15
CA GLY A 103 -5.44 8.52 12.25
C GLY A 103 -6.88 8.67 11.75
N ALA A 104 -7.08 9.49 10.73
CA ALA A 104 -8.40 9.86 10.21
C ALA A 104 -8.90 8.96 9.07
N ASP A 105 -8.00 8.23 8.39
CA ASP A 105 -8.30 7.59 7.12
C ASP A 105 -8.52 6.09 7.27
N ARG A 106 -9.45 5.54 6.48
CA ARG A 106 -9.80 4.12 6.48
C ARG A 106 -9.89 3.62 5.05
N ILE A 107 -9.49 2.37 4.86
CA ILE A 107 -10.05 1.56 3.78
C ILE A 107 -11.34 0.88 4.28
N VAL A 108 -12.26 0.64 3.38
CA VAL A 108 -13.48 -0.16 3.60
C VAL A 108 -13.42 -1.37 2.68
N PHE A 109 -13.64 -2.56 3.22
CA PHE A 109 -13.64 -3.82 2.47
C PHE A 109 -14.80 -4.71 2.91
N ASN A 110 -15.22 -5.64 2.05
CA ASN A 110 -16.28 -6.59 2.39
C ASN A 110 -15.75 -7.91 2.97
N THR A 111 -16.67 -8.82 3.31
CA THR A 111 -16.32 -10.12 3.88
C THR A 111 -15.60 -11.08 2.93
N ASP A 112 -15.56 -10.77 1.63
CA ASP A 112 -14.87 -11.54 0.60
C ASP A 112 -13.46 -10.98 0.29
N GLY A 113 -13.08 -9.89 0.96
CA GLY A 113 -11.78 -9.23 0.79
C GLY A 113 -11.72 -8.23 -0.36
N ASP A 114 -12.87 -7.90 -0.96
CA ASP A 114 -12.98 -6.88 -1.98
C ASP A 114 -12.90 -5.48 -1.36
N LEU A 115 -12.11 -4.60 -1.97
CA LEU A 115 -12.06 -3.19 -1.59
C LEU A 115 -13.35 -2.50 -2.03
N ALA A 116 -14.07 -1.94 -1.07
CA ALA A 116 -15.30 -1.18 -1.31
C ALA A 116 -15.00 0.30 -1.58
N GLY A 117 -14.10 0.91 -0.80
CA GLY A 117 -13.71 2.32 -0.96
C GLY A 117 -12.72 2.79 0.09
N GLU A 118 -12.38 4.08 0.07
CA GLU A 118 -11.57 4.74 1.09
C GLU A 118 -12.26 5.99 1.60
N ILE A 119 -12.25 6.17 2.92
CA ILE A 119 -12.99 7.22 3.62
C ILE A 119 -12.09 7.93 4.63
N THR A 120 -12.45 9.16 4.98
CA THR A 120 -11.69 9.96 5.94
C THR A 120 -12.59 10.82 6.81
N HIS A 121 -12.21 10.99 8.08
CA HIS A 121 -12.80 12.01 8.94
C HIS A 121 -12.37 13.43 8.52
N THR A 122 -11.34 13.57 7.67
CA THR A 122 -10.83 14.89 7.26
C THR A 122 -11.86 15.61 6.39
N GLY A 123 -12.39 16.71 6.90
CA GLY A 123 -13.44 17.48 6.22
C GLY A 123 -14.88 17.02 6.55
N ALA A 124 -15.03 15.98 7.37
CA ALA A 124 -16.31 15.57 7.95
C ALA A 124 -16.58 16.30 9.27
N SER A 125 -17.82 16.23 9.76
CA SER A 125 -18.20 16.76 11.08
C SER A 125 -18.35 15.62 12.08
N GLY A 126 -18.03 15.88 13.35
CA GLY A 126 -18.20 14.88 14.41
C GLY A 126 -17.37 13.61 14.17
N ASN A 127 -18.05 12.46 14.12
CA ASN A 127 -17.44 11.15 13.84
C ASN A 127 -17.83 10.63 12.45
N ASP A 128 -18.43 11.47 11.61
CA ASP A 128 -18.83 11.08 10.26
C ASP A 128 -17.60 10.90 9.37
N PHE A 129 -17.79 10.22 8.25
CA PHE A 129 -16.82 10.14 7.18
C PHE A 129 -17.25 10.94 5.95
N VAL A 130 -16.26 11.34 5.16
CA VAL A 130 -16.43 11.68 3.75
C VAL A 130 -15.58 10.75 2.91
N GLY A 131 -15.97 10.55 1.65
CA GLY A 131 -15.19 9.74 0.72
C GLY A 131 -13.83 10.40 0.41
N CYS A 132 -12.78 9.59 0.37
CA CYS A 132 -11.57 9.97 -0.34
C CYS A 132 -11.86 10.00 -1.85
N THR A 133 -10.97 10.61 -2.64
CA THR A 133 -11.20 10.72 -4.10
C THR A 133 -11.48 9.35 -4.72
N GLY A 134 -12.65 9.20 -5.36
CA GLY A 134 -13.09 7.93 -5.95
C GLY A 134 -14.14 7.19 -5.13
N THR A 135 -14.41 7.62 -3.89
CA THR A 135 -15.53 7.16 -3.05
C THR A 135 -16.53 8.31 -2.90
N SER A 136 -17.83 8.05 -3.09
CA SER A 136 -18.88 9.08 -3.08
C SER A 136 -20.09 8.66 -2.27
#